data_AF-A0A957K0H4-F1
#
_entry.id   AF-A0A957K0H4-F1
#
_cell.length_a   1.000
_cell.length_b   1.000
_cell.length_c   1.000
_cell.angle_alpha   90.00
_cell.angle_beta   90.00
_cell.angle_gamma   90.00
#
_symmetry.space_group_name_H-M   'P 1'
#
loop_
_entity.id
_entity.type
_entity.pdbx_description
1 polymer ?
#
loop_
_entity_poly.entity_id
_entity_poly.type
_entity_poly.pdbx_seq_one_letter_code
_entity_poly.pdbx_strand_id
1 'polypeptide(L)'
;MNLPDLNLLNVLLAAAPLLVVLYLMMWRNWGGAKAGPAGFVVALVVSLVFFGANLPLILVSIGKAFLLALFVLYIIWMALLFYHVVDDAGVIAAMSSAVGGLARNRASQALLVAWLFGSFLQGASGFGVPAAVVAPLLLGLGFAPNVAVVIAL
;
A
#
# COMPACT_ATOMS: atom_id res chain seq x y z
N MET A 1 29.75 17.00 7.20
CA MET A 1 28.60 16.29 7.79
C MET A 1 29.15 15.07 8.51
N ASN A 2 29.17 15.07 9.85
CA ASN A 2 29.53 13.88 10.61
C ASN A 2 28.34 12.92 10.55
N LEU A 3 28.38 11.99 9.62
CA LEU A 3 27.43 10.89 9.61
C LEU A 3 27.72 10.01 10.83
N PRO A 4 26.70 9.51 11.54
CA PRO A 4 26.91 8.54 12.61
C PRO A 4 27.64 7.32 12.04
N ASP A 5 28.59 6.77 12.80
CA ASP A 5 29.36 5.61 12.36
C ASP A 5 28.42 4.45 11.99
N LEU A 6 28.76 3.70 10.95
CA LEU A 6 28.01 2.55 10.45
C LEU A 6 28.18 1.34 11.38
N ASN A 7 27.69 1.47 12.60
CA ASN A 7 27.66 0.42 13.61
C ASN A 7 26.33 -0.32 13.57
N LEU A 8 26.37 -1.62 13.85
CA LEU A 8 25.19 -2.50 13.91
C LEU A 8 24.09 -1.93 14.83
N LEU A 9 24.48 -1.29 15.92
CA LEU A 9 23.56 -0.62 16.85
C LEU A 9 22.79 0.54 16.19
N ASN A 10 23.46 1.38 15.41
CA ASN A 10 22.83 2.53 14.74
C ASN A 10 21.85 2.06 13.64
N VAL A 11 22.18 0.97 12.96
CA VAL A 11 21.29 0.33 11.97
C VAL A 11 20.03 -0.21 12.66
N LEU A 12 20.18 -0.91 13.79
CA LEU A 12 19.04 -1.43 14.54
C LEU A 12 18.15 -0.31 15.10
N LEU A 13 18.75 0.75 15.62
CA LEU A 13 18.01 1.93 16.09
C LEU A 13 17.26 2.62 14.95
N ALA A 14 17.89 2.81 13.80
CA ALA A 14 17.24 3.39 12.62
C ALA A 14 16.08 2.52 12.09
N ALA A 15 16.20 1.19 12.19
CA ALA A 15 15.16 0.25 11.80
C ALA A 15 14.04 0.09 12.85
N ALA A 16 14.26 0.50 14.09
CA ALA A 16 13.33 0.28 15.20
C ALA A 16 11.88 0.75 14.95
N PRO A 17 11.62 1.95 14.38
CA PRO A 17 10.25 2.39 14.11
C PRO A 17 9.51 1.46 13.15
N LEU A 18 10.21 0.97 12.12
CA LEU A 18 9.65 0.03 11.15
C LEU A 18 9.39 -1.33 11.80
N LEU A 19 10.35 -1.84 12.57
CA LEU A 19 10.20 -3.11 13.29
C LEU A 19 9.03 -3.08 14.27
N VAL A 20 8.82 -1.97 14.97
CA VAL A 20 7.67 -1.81 15.89
C VAL A 20 6.35 -1.83 15.11
N VAL A 21 6.26 -1.13 13.99
CA VAL A 21 5.05 -1.13 13.14
C VAL A 21 4.76 -2.55 12.65
N LEU A 22 5.77 -3.24 12.09
CA LEU A 22 5.62 -4.61 11.60
C LEU A 22 5.23 -5.58 12.72
N TYR A 23 5.86 -5.46 13.90
CA TYR A 23 5.54 -6.28 15.05
C TYR A 23 4.10 -6.06 15.53
N LEU A 24 3.66 -4.81 15.65
CA LEU A 24 2.29 -4.47 16.07
C LEU A 24 1.24 -4.97 15.07
N MET A 25 1.54 -4.89 13.77
CA MET A 25 0.60 -5.34 12.73
C MET A 25 0.57 -6.86 12.58
N MET A 26 1.73 -7.54 12.55
CA MET A 26 1.78 -9.00 12.34
C MET A 26 1.45 -9.79 13.61
N TRP A 27 2.02 -9.41 14.74
CA TRP A 27 1.88 -10.21 15.97
C TRP A 27 0.65 -9.77 16.77
N ARG A 28 0.47 -8.46 16.92
CA ARG A 28 -0.62 -7.90 17.74
C ARG A 28 -1.90 -7.64 16.94
N ASN A 29 -1.90 -7.89 15.62
CA ASN A 29 -3.01 -7.65 14.70
C ASN A 29 -3.61 -6.24 14.83
N TRP A 30 -2.78 -5.24 15.13
CA TRP A 30 -3.24 -3.85 15.16
C TRP A 30 -3.44 -3.35 13.74
N GLY A 31 -4.59 -2.72 13.48
CA GLY A 31 -4.79 -2.00 12.23
C GLY A 31 -3.76 -0.88 12.05
N GLY A 32 -3.43 -0.54 10.81
CA GLY A 32 -2.43 0.49 10.48
C GLY A 32 -2.70 1.84 11.14
N ALA A 33 -3.97 2.19 11.38
CA ALA A 33 -4.36 3.39 12.10
C ALA A 33 -3.84 3.46 13.54
N LYS A 34 -3.65 2.31 14.21
CA LYS A 34 -3.07 2.23 15.58
C LYS A 34 -1.56 2.02 15.55
N ALA A 35 -1.07 1.23 14.61
CA ALA A 35 0.36 0.94 14.48
C ALA A 35 1.17 2.15 13.99
N GLY A 36 0.60 2.97 13.10
CA GLY A 36 1.25 4.16 12.54
C GLY A 36 1.67 5.19 13.59
N PRO A 37 0.75 5.67 14.45
CA PRO A 37 1.10 6.58 15.54
C PRO A 37 2.15 6.00 16.50
N ALA A 38 2.08 4.70 16.80
CA ALA A 38 3.08 4.04 17.64
C ALA A 38 4.48 4.07 17.00
N GLY A 39 4.58 3.77 15.70
CA GLY A 39 5.83 3.89 14.94
C GLY A 39 6.36 5.33 14.90
N PHE A 40 5.48 6.31 14.75
CA PHE A 40 5.85 7.73 14.77
C PHE A 40 6.44 8.17 16.11
N VAL A 41 5.84 7.74 17.24
CA VAL A 41 6.38 8.02 18.58
C VAL A 41 7.75 7.39 18.75
N VAL A 42 7.94 6.14 18.31
CA VAL A 42 9.25 5.47 18.35
C VAL A 42 10.27 6.21 17.48
N ALA A 43 9.89 6.64 16.28
CA ALA A 43 10.77 7.43 15.41
C ALA A 43 11.20 8.76 16.05
N LEU A 44 10.28 9.47 16.70
CA LEU A 44 10.59 10.71 17.42
C LEU A 44 11.57 10.46 18.57
N VAL A 45 11.31 9.46 19.41
CA VAL A 45 12.17 9.13 20.56
C VAL A 45 13.57 8.74 20.10
N VAL A 46 13.67 7.86 19.10
CA VAL A 46 14.97 7.42 18.57
C VAL A 46 15.73 8.60 17.94
N SER A 47 15.04 9.43 17.17
CA SER A 47 15.64 10.58 16.48
C SER A 47 16.18 11.64 17.45
N LEU A 48 15.45 11.93 18.54
CA LEU A 48 15.85 12.89 19.56
C LEU A 48 16.99 12.36 20.45
N VAL A 49 16.87 11.14 20.95
CA VAL A 49 17.75 10.61 22.00
C VAL A 49 19.08 10.08 21.43
N PHE A 50 19.06 9.43 20.27
CA PHE A 50 20.23 8.72 19.73
C PHE A 50 20.88 9.41 18.54
N PHE A 51 20.10 10.15 17.73
CA PHE A 51 20.62 10.83 16.53
C PHE A 51 20.79 12.34 16.70
N GLY A 52 20.47 12.90 17.87
CA GLY A 52 20.67 14.31 18.17
C GLY A 52 19.89 15.24 17.24
N ALA A 53 18.68 14.85 16.84
CA ALA A 53 17.89 15.65 15.92
C ALA A 53 17.49 17.00 16.53
N ASN A 54 17.76 18.07 15.79
CA ASN A 54 17.39 19.42 16.19
C ASN A 54 15.88 19.68 15.99
N LEU A 55 15.29 20.55 16.82
CA LEU A 55 13.87 20.89 16.74
C LEU A 55 13.42 21.37 15.33
N PRO A 56 14.18 22.20 14.59
CA PRO A 56 13.82 22.59 13.24
C PRO A 56 13.77 21.41 12.26
N LEU A 57 14.66 20.42 12.41
CA LEU A 57 14.71 19.24 11.55
C LEU A 57 13.45 18.38 11.74
N ILE A 58 13.00 18.23 12.99
CA ILE A 58 11.79 17.47 13.33
C ILE A 58 10.56 18.17 12.76
N LEU A 59 10.42 19.48 12.94
CA LEU A 59 9.30 20.25 12.40
C LEU A 59 9.22 20.17 10.87
N VAL A 60 10.35 20.32 10.18
CA VAL A 60 10.41 20.18 8.71
C VAL A 60 10.05 18.76 8.28
N SER A 61 10.52 17.74 9.02
CA SER A 61 10.22 16.33 8.72
C SER A 61 8.74 16.00 8.91
N ILE A 62 8.12 16.51 9.97
CA ILE A 62 6.68 16.38 10.21
C ILE A 62 5.88 17.08 9.11
N GLY A 63 6.26 18.32 8.75
CA GLY A 63 5.63 19.06 7.67
C GLY A 63 5.72 18.31 6.33
N LYS A 64 6.90 17.76 6.01
CA LYS A 64 7.11 16.92 4.82
C LYS A 64 6.22 15.67 4.85
N ALA A 65 6.16 14.98 5.99
CA ALA A 65 5.32 13.78 6.15
C ALA A 65 3.83 14.10 5.96
N PHE A 66 3.37 15.23 6.48
CA PHE A 66 1.99 15.69 6.31
C PHE A 66 1.67 16.02 4.85
N LEU A 67 2.54 16.75 4.15
CA LEU A 67 2.38 17.05 2.72
C LEU A 67 2.39 15.78 1.87
N LEU A 68 3.26 14.81 2.19
CA LEU A 68 3.29 13.51 1.52
C LEU A 68 1.97 12.74 1.74
N ALA A 69 1.43 12.76 2.96
CA ALA A 69 0.15 12.12 3.27
C ALA A 69 -1.00 12.78 2.48
N LEU A 70 -1.01 14.11 2.37
CA LEU A 70 -2.01 14.83 1.59
C LEU A 70 -1.89 14.50 0.09
N PHE A 71 -0.67 14.38 -0.42
CA PHE A 71 -0.43 13.96 -1.81
C PHE A 71 -0.96 12.55 -2.08
N VAL A 72 -0.70 11.59 -1.19
CA VAL A 72 -1.26 10.23 -1.30
C VAL A 72 -2.79 10.25 -1.21
N LEU A 73 -3.35 11.05 -0.30
CA LEU A 73 -4.80 11.19 -0.17
C LEU A 73 -5.42 11.74 -1.45
N TYR A 74 -4.81 12.76 -2.07
CA TYR A 74 -5.24 13.32 -3.34
C TYR A 74 -5.28 12.26 -4.46
N ILE A 75 -4.26 11.40 -4.54
CA ILE A 75 -4.23 10.28 -5.50
C ILE A 75 -5.40 9.34 -5.26
N ILE A 76 -5.64 8.93 -4.01
CA ILE A 76 -6.74 8.01 -3.67
C ILE A 76 -8.09 8.65 -4.03
N TRP A 77 -8.30 9.93 -3.74
CA TRP A 77 -9.53 10.63 -4.10
C TRP A 77 -9.76 10.67 -5.61
N MET A 78 -8.75 11.01 -6.40
CA MET A 78 -8.86 11.00 -7.87
C MET A 78 -9.07 9.59 -8.42
N ALA A 79 -8.43 8.58 -7.84
CA ALA A 79 -8.60 7.18 -8.22
C ALA A 79 -10.01 6.67 -7.91
N LEU A 80 -10.57 7.00 -6.73
CA LEU A 80 -11.94 6.65 -6.36
C LEU A 80 -12.96 7.36 -7.25
N LEU A 81 -12.76 8.65 -7.52
CA LEU A 81 -13.61 9.39 -8.47
C LEU A 81 -13.58 8.71 -9.84
N PHE A 82 -12.40 8.42 -10.36
CA PHE A 82 -12.25 7.73 -11.65
C PHE A 82 -12.90 6.35 -11.63
N TYR A 83 -12.71 5.58 -10.57
CA TYR A 83 -13.35 4.27 -10.39
C TYR A 83 -14.87 4.39 -10.48
N HIS A 84 -15.48 5.31 -9.72
CA HIS A 84 -16.93 5.50 -9.74
C HIS A 84 -17.45 5.95 -11.11
N VAL A 85 -16.74 6.85 -11.81
CA VAL A 85 -17.13 7.26 -13.16
C VAL A 85 -17.05 6.10 -14.16
N VAL A 86 -16.03 5.26 -14.06
CA VAL A 86 -15.84 4.08 -14.93
C VAL A 86 -16.87 2.98 -14.60
N ASP A 87 -17.23 2.82 -13.33
CA ASP A 87 -18.25 1.88 -12.88
C ASP A 87 -19.66 2.29 -13.34
N ASP A 88 -20.04 3.55 -13.13
CA ASP A 88 -21.33 4.10 -13.59
C ASP A 88 -21.45 4.08 -15.12
N ALA A 89 -20.32 4.22 -15.83
CA ALA A 89 -20.28 4.07 -17.30
C ALA A 89 -20.42 2.60 -17.77
N GLY A 90 -20.51 1.63 -16.85
CA GLY A 90 -20.62 0.19 -17.15
C GLY A 90 -19.34 -0.42 -17.72
N VAL A 91 -18.23 0.32 -17.71
CA VAL A 91 -16.96 -0.10 -18.33
C VAL A 91 -16.35 -1.26 -17.56
N ILE A 92 -16.47 -1.28 -16.22
CA ILE A 92 -15.98 -2.40 -15.40
C ILE A 92 -16.68 -3.71 -15.78
N ALA A 93 -18.01 -3.67 -15.94
CA ALA A 93 -18.79 -4.84 -16.37
C ALA A 93 -18.43 -5.26 -17.81
N ALA A 94 -18.27 -4.30 -18.73
CA ALA A 94 -17.83 -4.58 -20.10
C ALA A 94 -16.42 -5.21 -20.15
N MET A 95 -15.47 -4.70 -19.35
CA MET A 95 -14.13 -5.26 -19.26
C MET A 95 -14.14 -6.68 -18.66
N SER A 96 -14.92 -6.90 -17.60
CA SER A 96 -15.05 -8.23 -17.00
C SER A 96 -15.64 -9.26 -17.97
N SER A 97 -16.68 -8.90 -18.74
CA SER A 97 -17.26 -9.79 -19.76
C SER A 97 -16.30 -10.05 -20.93
N ALA A 98 -15.58 -9.02 -21.40
CA ALA A 98 -14.57 -9.19 -22.44
C ALA A 98 -13.45 -10.14 -21.98
N VAL A 99 -12.87 -9.91 -20.80
CA VAL A 99 -11.80 -10.77 -20.24
C VAL A 99 -12.31 -12.19 -19.94
N GLY A 100 -13.56 -12.32 -19.48
CA GLY A 100 -14.22 -13.61 -19.30
C GLY A 100 -14.33 -14.40 -20.62
N GLY A 101 -14.53 -13.71 -21.74
CA GLY A 101 -14.57 -14.30 -23.08
C GLY A 101 -13.20 -14.72 -23.64
N LEU A 102 -12.10 -14.15 -23.16
CA LEU A 102 -10.75 -14.48 -23.65
C LEU A 102 -10.23 -15.85 -23.16
N ALA A 103 -10.74 -16.36 -22.04
CA ALA A 103 -10.23 -17.59 -21.44
C ALA A 103 -11.37 -18.54 -21.04
N ARG A 104 -11.29 -19.79 -21.52
CA ARG A 104 -12.34 -20.81 -21.37
C ARG A 104 -12.42 -21.42 -19.97
N ASN A 105 -11.29 -21.43 -19.24
CA ASN A 105 -11.16 -22.05 -17.92
C ASN A 105 -10.93 -21.00 -16.83
N ARG A 106 -11.51 -21.20 -15.63
CA ARG A 106 -11.37 -20.29 -14.48
C ARG A 106 -9.91 -20.08 -14.06
N ALA A 107 -9.07 -21.11 -14.13
CA ALA A 107 -7.65 -21.00 -13.81
C ALA A 107 -6.90 -20.04 -14.75
N SER A 108 -7.16 -20.13 -16.07
CA SER A 108 -6.57 -19.21 -17.04
C SER A 108 -7.09 -17.77 -16.91
N GLN A 109 -8.38 -17.59 -16.57
CA GLN A 109 -8.93 -16.26 -16.27
C GLN A 109 -8.26 -15.64 -15.05
N ALA A 110 -8.10 -16.41 -13.96
CA ALA A 110 -7.42 -15.95 -12.76
C ALA A 110 -5.96 -15.55 -13.05
N LEU A 111 -5.23 -16.34 -13.83
CA LEU A 111 -3.86 -16.01 -14.26
C LEU A 111 -3.79 -14.72 -15.09
N LEU A 112 -4.70 -14.55 -16.06
CA LEU A 112 -4.71 -13.34 -16.88
C LEU A 112 -5.03 -12.08 -16.06
N VAL A 113 -5.99 -12.15 -15.15
CA VAL A 113 -6.45 -10.99 -14.37
C VAL A 113 -5.52 -10.69 -13.20
N ALA A 114 -5.17 -11.70 -12.42
CA ALA A 114 -4.40 -11.49 -11.21
C ALA A 114 -2.90 -11.41 -11.47
N TRP A 115 -2.38 -12.25 -12.37
CA TRP A 115 -0.95 -12.31 -12.62
C TRP A 115 -0.54 -11.33 -13.73
N LEU A 116 -1.11 -11.46 -14.93
CA LEU A 116 -0.71 -10.63 -16.08
C LEU A 116 -1.16 -9.17 -15.91
N PHE A 117 -2.46 -8.95 -15.72
CA PHE A 117 -3.02 -7.61 -15.57
C PHE A 117 -2.63 -6.96 -14.23
N GLY A 118 -2.60 -7.73 -13.14
CA GLY A 118 -2.07 -7.25 -11.86
C GLY A 118 -0.62 -6.78 -11.93
N SER A 119 0.27 -7.54 -12.58
CA SER A 119 1.68 -7.14 -12.76
C SER A 119 1.82 -5.91 -13.67
N PHE A 120 1.01 -5.81 -14.73
CA PHE A 120 0.96 -4.63 -15.59
C PHE A 120 0.53 -3.38 -14.79
N LEU A 121 -0.54 -3.48 -13.99
CA LEU A 121 -0.98 -2.39 -13.12
C LEU A 121 0.09 -2.02 -12.09
N GLN A 122 0.82 -2.99 -11.54
CA GLN A 122 1.92 -2.73 -10.61
C GLN A 122 3.04 -1.93 -11.30
N GLY A 123 3.38 -2.31 -12.53
CA GLY A 123 4.37 -1.60 -13.34
C GLY A 123 3.94 -0.18 -13.72
N ALA A 124 2.65 0.06 -13.96
CA ALA A 124 2.13 1.37 -14.31
C ALA A 124 1.92 2.31 -13.10
N SER A 125 1.53 1.76 -11.94
CA SER A 125 1.15 2.53 -10.74
C SER A 125 2.23 2.60 -9.66
N GLY A 126 3.14 1.63 -9.60
CA GLY A 126 4.23 1.56 -8.63
C GLY A 126 3.85 1.15 -7.21
N PHE A 127 2.58 1.25 -6.78
CA PHE A 127 2.20 1.08 -5.36
C PHE A 127 0.79 0.52 -5.14
N GLY A 128 0.64 -0.76 -4.79
CA GLY A 128 -0.55 -1.32 -4.11
C GLY A 128 -1.89 -1.29 -4.87
N VAL A 129 -1.95 -0.61 -6.02
CA VAL A 129 -3.13 -0.50 -6.89
C VAL A 129 -3.61 -1.85 -7.42
N PRO A 130 -2.75 -2.83 -7.79
CA PRO A 130 -3.22 -4.13 -8.28
C PRO A 130 -4.15 -4.83 -7.29
N ALA A 131 -3.78 -4.89 -6.01
CA ALA A 131 -4.59 -5.53 -4.99
C ALA A 131 -5.98 -4.87 -4.85
N ALA A 132 -6.05 -3.54 -5.02
CA ALA A 132 -7.30 -2.78 -4.95
C ALA A 132 -8.21 -2.95 -6.19
N VAL A 133 -7.65 -3.21 -7.37
CA VAL A 133 -8.39 -3.27 -8.64
C VAL A 133 -8.69 -4.71 -9.09
N VAL A 134 -7.74 -5.63 -8.89
CA VAL A 134 -7.83 -7.05 -9.31
C VAL A 134 -8.92 -7.78 -8.51
N ALA A 135 -9.03 -7.54 -7.20
CA ALA A 135 -10.03 -8.23 -6.37
C ALA A 135 -11.47 -7.92 -6.79
N PRO A 136 -11.90 -6.65 -6.99
CA PRO A 136 -13.22 -6.33 -7.56
C PRO A 136 -13.46 -6.92 -8.95
N LEU A 137 -12.44 -6.94 -9.82
CA LEU A 137 -12.54 -7.55 -11.15
C LEU A 137 -12.79 -9.06 -11.09
N LEU A 138 -12.08 -9.78 -10.21
CA LEU A 138 -12.30 -11.22 -9.99
C LEU A 138 -13.68 -11.50 -9.39
N LEU A 139 -14.18 -10.64 -8.50
CA LEU A 139 -15.56 -10.71 -8.00
C LEU A 139 -16.57 -10.56 -9.14
N GLY A 140 -16.36 -9.59 -10.04
CA GLY A 140 -17.21 -9.39 -11.23
C GLY A 140 -17.21 -10.58 -12.19
N LEU A 141 -16.14 -11.38 -12.20
CA LEU A 141 -16.03 -12.63 -12.96
C LEU A 141 -16.68 -13.84 -12.26
N GLY A 142 -17.26 -13.66 -11.06
CA GLY A 142 -17.94 -14.71 -10.32
C GLY A 142 -17.04 -15.57 -9.42
N PHE A 143 -15.83 -15.11 -9.09
CA PHE A 143 -15.01 -15.75 -8.06
C PHE A 143 -15.56 -15.45 -6.66
N ALA A 144 -15.43 -16.41 -5.75
CA ALA A 144 -15.83 -16.19 -4.35
C ALA A 144 -14.94 -15.12 -3.69
N PRO A 145 -15.47 -14.28 -2.78
CA PRO A 145 -14.73 -13.15 -2.21
C PRO A 145 -13.40 -13.52 -1.54
N ASN A 146 -13.38 -14.62 -0.80
CA ASN A 146 -12.17 -15.17 -0.19
C ASN A 146 -11.11 -15.55 -1.25
N VAL A 147 -11.54 -16.18 -2.34
CA VAL A 147 -10.65 -16.61 -3.43
C VAL A 147 -10.13 -15.39 -4.21
N ALA A 148 -11.00 -14.42 -4.49
CA ALA A 148 -10.64 -13.19 -5.20
C ALA A 148 -9.56 -12.40 -4.45
N VAL A 149 -9.70 -12.22 -3.13
CA VAL A 149 -8.71 -11.51 -2.31
C VAL A 149 -7.40 -12.27 -2.23
N VAL A 150 -7.43 -13.59 -2.05
CA VAL A 150 -6.21 -14.41 -1.96
C VAL A 150 -5.44 -14.46 -3.28
N ILE A 151 -6.15 -14.50 -4.42
CA ILE A 151 -5.52 -14.53 -5.74
C ILE A 151 -5.01 -13.14 -6.16
N ALA A 152 -5.66 -12.07 -5.71
CA ALA A 152 -5.28 -10.69 -6.04
C ALA A 152 -4.07 -10.16 -5.24
N LEU A 153 -3.67 -10.86 -4.17
CA LEU A 153 -2.59 -10.45 -3.25
C LEU A 153 -1.23 -11.04 -3.64
#